data_AF-A0A1B3ISF1-F1
#
_entry.id   AF-A0A1B3ISF1-F1
#
_cell.length_a   1.000
_cell.length_b   1.000
_cell.length_c   1.000
_cell.angle_alpha   90.00
_cell.angle_beta   90.00
_cell.angle_gamma   90.00
#
_symmetry.space_group_name_H-M   'P 1'
#
loop_
_entity.id
_entity.type
_entity.pdbx_description
1 polymer ?
#
loop_
_entity_poly.entity_id
_entity_poly.type
_entity_poly.pdbx_seq_one_letter_code
_entity_poly.pdbx_strand_id
1 'polypeptide(L)'
;MGSMIYKDRALKVLGKGNKERMAYVPGGAWKRLDKWVEEVRGTHEGPLFPRIRRFDDVTGERMSDQAIYHILETRRVEAGLEMFAPHDLRRTFASSMLDNGEDIVTVKDAMGHSSIATTQKYDRRGDERLKRASQRLDIAD
;
A
#
# COMPACT_ATOMS: atom_id res chain seq x y z
N MET A 1 -14.98 -4.68 -11.47
CA MET A 1 -14.25 -5.82 -10.86
C MET A 1 -12.84 -6.05 -11.43
N GLY A 2 -12.51 -5.59 -12.64
CA GLY A 2 -11.22 -5.88 -13.29
C GLY A 2 -9.94 -5.38 -12.61
N SER A 3 -10.05 -4.59 -11.53
CA SER A 3 -8.89 -4.14 -10.75
C SER A 3 -8.52 -5.07 -9.59
N MET A 4 -9.36 -6.05 -9.21
CA MET A 4 -9.09 -7.00 -8.13
C MET A 4 -8.79 -8.39 -8.69
N ILE A 5 -7.64 -8.94 -8.35
CA ILE A 5 -7.19 -10.28 -8.76
C ILE A 5 -7.22 -11.18 -7.53
N TYR A 6 -8.33 -11.90 -7.34
CA TYR A 6 -8.62 -12.66 -6.12
C TYR A 6 -7.62 -13.78 -5.84
N LYS A 7 -7.23 -14.54 -6.87
CA LYS A 7 -6.29 -15.66 -6.76
C LYS A 7 -4.98 -15.25 -6.07
N ASP A 8 -4.50 -14.05 -6.39
CA ASP A 8 -3.19 -13.56 -5.95
C ASP A 8 -3.31 -12.50 -4.84
N ARG A 9 -4.54 -12.21 -4.37
CA ARG A 9 -4.86 -11.10 -3.44
C ARG A 9 -4.17 -9.80 -3.86
N ALA A 10 -4.36 -9.40 -5.11
CA ALA A 10 -3.66 -8.27 -5.69
C ALA A 10 -4.62 -7.28 -6.34
N LEU A 11 -4.16 -6.03 -6.42
CA LEU A 11 -4.81 -4.96 -7.14
C LEU A 11 -4.04 -4.63 -8.41
N LYS A 12 -4.73 -4.54 -9.55
CA LYS A 12 -4.19 -3.95 -10.77
C LYS A 12 -4.31 -2.42 -10.65
N VAL A 13 -3.17 -1.75 -10.63
CA VAL A 13 -3.06 -0.30 -10.48
C VAL A 13 -2.45 0.30 -11.74
N LEU A 14 -3.11 1.30 -12.30
CA LEU A 14 -2.58 2.05 -13.42
C LEU A 14 -1.63 3.14 -12.93
N GLY A 15 -0.42 3.17 -13.46
CA GLY A 15 0.63 4.15 -13.15
C GLY A 15 0.87 5.17 -14.25
N LYS A 16 1.89 6.00 -14.03
CA LYS A 16 2.35 6.99 -15.00
C LYS A 16 2.74 6.31 -16.32
N GLY A 17 2.33 6.91 -17.44
CA GLY A 17 2.58 6.37 -18.78
C GLY A 17 1.74 5.13 -19.11
N ASN A 18 0.55 5.00 -18.50
CA ASN A 18 -0.38 3.89 -18.71
C ASN A 18 0.21 2.51 -18.36
N LYS A 19 1.21 2.47 -17.48
CA LYS A 19 1.84 1.22 -17.04
C LYS A 19 1.02 0.58 -15.93
N GLU A 20 0.50 -0.60 -16.19
CA GLU A 20 -0.18 -1.40 -15.18
C GLU A 20 0.85 -2.08 -14.26
N ARG A 21 0.53 -2.14 -12.97
CA ARG A 21 1.31 -2.90 -11.98
C ARG A 21 0.39 -3.66 -11.05
N MET A 22 0.89 -4.78 -10.55
CA MET A 22 0.23 -5.55 -9.51
C MET A 22 0.68 -5.04 -8.15
N ALA A 23 -0.27 -4.70 -7.28
CA ALA A 23 -0.04 -4.38 -5.88
C ALA A 23 -0.60 -5.53 -5.04
N TYR A 24 0.28 -6.39 -4.53
CA TYR A 24 -0.10 -7.48 -3.63
C TYR A 24 -0.51 -6.92 -2.28
N VAL A 25 -1.66 -7.37 -1.78
CA VAL A 25 -2.31 -6.80 -0.60
C VAL A 25 -2.14 -7.76 0.58
N PRO A 26 -1.60 -7.30 1.73
CA PRO A 26 -1.50 -8.11 2.93
C PRO A 26 -2.87 -8.67 3.35
N GLY A 27 -2.90 -9.89 3.87
CA GLY A 27 -4.15 -10.59 4.16
C GLY A 27 -5.14 -9.81 5.03
N GLY A 28 -4.65 -9.06 6.03
CA GLY A 28 -5.50 -8.21 6.88
C GLY A 28 -6.15 -7.03 6.14
N ALA A 29 -5.47 -6.45 5.16
CA ALA A 29 -6.02 -5.41 4.30
C ALA A 29 -6.96 -6.00 3.24
N TRP A 30 -6.62 -7.17 2.68
CA TRP A 30 -7.47 -7.87 1.73
C TRP A 30 -8.83 -8.20 2.33
N LYS A 31 -8.88 -8.76 3.56
CA LYS A 31 -10.15 -9.04 4.27
C LYS A 31 -11.06 -7.81 4.41
N ARG A 32 -10.48 -6.63 4.66
CA ARG A 32 -11.25 -5.38 4.77
C ARG A 32 -11.75 -4.90 3.42
N LEU A 33 -10.93 -5.06 2.38
CA LEU A 33 -11.32 -4.75 1.01
C LEU A 33 -12.44 -5.68 0.53
N ASP A 34 -12.36 -6.96 0.85
CA ASP A 34 -13.36 -7.97 0.52
C ASP A 34 -14.70 -7.62 1.15
N LYS A 35 -14.70 -7.37 2.47
CA LYS A 35 -15.87 -6.89 3.22
C LYS A 35 -16.47 -5.61 2.62
N TRP A 36 -15.62 -4.66 2.23
CA TRP A 36 -16.06 -3.43 1.55
C TRP A 36 -16.81 -3.72 0.25
N VAL A 37 -16.30 -4.64 -0.58
CA VAL A 37 -16.94 -5.03 -1.83
C VAL A 37 -18.24 -5.78 -1.59
N GLU A 38 -18.26 -6.70 -0.61
CA GLU A 38 -19.43 -7.53 -0.31
C GLU A 38 -20.57 -6.75 0.33
N GLU A 39 -20.26 -5.83 1.26
CA GLU A 39 -21.28 -5.20 2.11
C GLU A 39 -21.66 -3.79 1.67
N VAL A 40 -20.79 -3.06 0.96
CA VAL A 40 -21.02 -1.63 0.70
C VAL A 40 -20.90 -1.27 -0.78
N ARG A 41 -19.80 -1.63 -1.44
CA ARG A 41 -19.53 -1.20 -2.82
C ARG A 41 -20.24 -2.05 -3.87
N GLY A 42 -20.55 -3.31 -3.58
CA GLY A 42 -21.18 -4.24 -4.51
C GLY A 42 -20.27 -4.69 -5.66
N THR A 43 -20.82 -5.38 -6.66
CA THR A 43 -20.04 -6.01 -7.74
C THR A 43 -20.14 -5.32 -9.10
N HIS A 44 -20.93 -4.24 -9.20
CA HIS A 44 -21.21 -3.51 -10.44
C HIS A 44 -19.96 -2.84 -11.06
N GLU A 45 -20.06 -2.37 -12.30
CA GLU A 45 -19.00 -1.60 -12.94
C GLU A 45 -18.74 -0.26 -12.25
N GLY A 46 -17.53 0.29 -12.44
CA GLY A 46 -17.12 1.55 -11.83
C GLY A 46 -15.90 1.43 -10.90
N PRO A 47 -15.56 2.52 -10.18
CA PRO A 47 -14.37 2.57 -9.32
C PRO A 47 -14.45 1.54 -8.18
N LEU A 48 -13.28 1.10 -7.70
CA LEU A 48 -13.18 0.26 -6.50
C LEU A 48 -13.55 1.03 -5.22
N PHE A 49 -13.23 2.33 -5.20
CA PHE A 49 -13.59 3.27 -4.15
C PHE A 49 -14.49 4.37 -4.76
N PRO A 50 -15.80 4.13 -4.83
CA PRO A 50 -16.77 5.15 -5.18
C PRO A 50 -16.82 6.30 -4.15
N ARG A 51 -17.29 7.46 -4.60
CA ARG A 51 -17.64 8.57 -3.72
C ARG A 51 -18.85 8.16 -2.87
N ILE A 52 -18.80 8.47 -1.57
CA ILE A 52 -19.92 8.31 -0.64
C ILE A 52 -20.39 9.70 -0.24
N ARG A 53 -21.67 9.99 -0.40
CA ARG A 53 -22.30 11.26 0.02
C ARG A 53 -22.96 11.10 1.38
N ARG A 54 -23.62 12.16 1.86
CA ARG A 54 -24.40 12.11 3.11
C ARG A 54 -25.47 11.03 3.00
N PHE A 55 -25.85 10.46 4.14
CA PHE A 55 -26.81 9.36 4.24
C PHE A 55 -26.35 8.07 3.54
N ASP A 56 -25.03 7.84 3.50
CA ASP A 56 -24.41 6.63 2.94
C ASP A 56 -24.75 6.35 1.47
N ASP A 57 -25.05 7.41 0.70
CA ASP A 57 -25.31 7.33 -0.74
C ASP A 57 -24.02 7.03 -1.51
N VAL A 58 -23.86 5.77 -1.94
CA VAL A 58 -22.75 5.28 -2.75
C VAL A 58 -23.00 5.59 -4.22
N THR A 59 -22.14 6.41 -4.82
CA THR A 59 -22.35 6.87 -6.20
C THR A 59 -21.48 6.10 -7.22
N GLY A 60 -21.73 6.31 -8.51
CA GLY A 60 -20.87 5.80 -9.59
C GLY A 60 -19.55 6.57 -9.80
N GLU A 61 -19.37 7.70 -9.11
CA GLU A 61 -18.19 8.55 -9.27
C GLU A 61 -17.02 8.06 -8.43
N ARG A 62 -15.79 8.31 -8.89
CA ARG A 62 -14.58 8.00 -8.11
C ARG A 62 -14.48 8.92 -6.89
N MET A 63 -14.07 8.35 -5.75
CA MET A 63 -13.68 9.11 -4.58
C MET A 63 -12.56 10.10 -4.92
N SER A 64 -12.68 11.35 -4.44
CA SER A 64 -11.66 12.36 -4.68
C SER A 64 -10.45 12.19 -3.75
N ASP A 65 -9.30 12.72 -4.16
CA ASP A 65 -8.11 12.74 -3.32
C ASP A 65 -8.36 13.47 -2.01
N GLN A 66 -9.09 14.60 -2.04
CA GLN A 66 -9.45 15.34 -0.83
C GLN A 66 -10.26 14.50 0.17
N ALA A 67 -11.13 13.61 -0.32
CA ALA A 67 -11.88 12.71 0.55
C ALA A 67 -10.94 11.71 1.26
N ILE A 68 -9.90 11.21 0.56
CA ILE A 68 -8.87 10.36 1.17
C ILE A 68 -8.08 11.12 2.24
N TYR A 69 -7.67 12.36 1.95
CA TYR A 69 -6.99 13.21 2.95
C TYR A 69 -7.87 13.43 4.17
N HIS A 70 -9.16 13.73 3.98
CA HIS A 70 -10.10 13.93 5.06
C HIS A 70 -10.29 12.66 5.91
N ILE A 71 -10.49 11.50 5.27
CA ILE A 71 -10.61 10.20 5.97
C ILE A 71 -9.36 9.94 6.83
N LEU A 72 -8.16 10.15 6.25
CA LEU A 72 -6.92 9.95 6.99
C LEU A 72 -6.75 10.94 8.14
N GLU A 73 -7.12 12.20 7.96
CA GLU A 73 -7.09 13.19 9.02
C GLU A 73 -8.01 12.82 10.17
N THR A 74 -9.25 12.38 9.88
CA THR A 74 -10.17 11.88 10.91
C THR A 74 -9.56 10.71 11.68
N ARG A 75 -9.05 9.69 10.98
CA ARG A 75 -8.43 8.52 11.64
C ARG A 75 -7.18 8.87 12.43
N ARG A 76 -6.38 9.82 11.94
CA ARG A 76 -5.20 10.34 12.66
C ARG A 76 -5.60 10.97 13.99
N VAL A 77 -6.61 11.83 13.99
CA VAL A 77 -7.11 12.50 15.21
C VAL A 77 -7.66 11.47 16.20
N GLU A 78 -8.49 10.54 15.73
CA GLU A 78 -9.03 9.45 16.55
C GLU A 78 -7.93 8.57 17.18
N ALA A 79 -6.83 8.35 16.45
CA ALA A 79 -5.70 7.58 16.92
C ALA A 79 -4.71 8.37 17.79
N GLY A 80 -4.90 9.69 17.97
CA GLY A 80 -3.99 10.54 18.75
C GLY A 80 -2.60 10.68 18.13
N LEU A 81 -2.47 10.56 16.81
CA LEU A 81 -1.19 10.58 16.11
C LEU A 81 -0.81 11.99 15.63
N GLU A 82 0.49 12.25 15.48
CA GLU A 82 1.00 13.47 14.84
C GLU A 82 0.58 13.57 13.37
N MET A 83 0.68 14.77 12.80
CA MET A 83 0.31 15.04 11.41
C MET A 83 1.13 14.19 10.42
N PHE A 84 0.44 13.46 9.55
CA PHE A 84 1.04 12.74 8.43
C PHE A 84 0.08 12.75 7.23
N ALA A 85 0.63 12.52 6.04
CA ALA A 85 -0.11 12.47 4.78
C ALA A 85 -0.07 11.07 4.16
N PRO A 86 -0.90 10.76 3.13
CA PRO A 86 -0.88 9.45 2.46
C PRO A 86 0.52 9.02 1.98
N HIS A 87 1.34 10.00 1.56
CA HIS A 87 2.68 9.71 1.09
C HIS A 87 3.59 9.21 2.23
N ASP A 88 3.40 9.65 3.47
CA ASP A 88 4.16 9.17 4.62
C ASP A 88 3.83 7.72 4.96
N LEU A 89 2.57 7.30 4.84
CA LEU A 89 2.19 5.88 4.96
C LEU A 89 2.92 5.01 3.94
N ARG A 90 3.10 5.52 2.72
CA ARG A 90 3.89 4.85 1.68
C ARG A 90 5.38 4.79 2.01
N ARG A 91 5.93 5.81 2.67
CA ARG A 91 7.31 5.76 3.18
C ARG A 91 7.45 4.71 4.27
N THR A 92 6.50 4.66 5.21
CA THR A 92 6.45 3.65 6.27
C THR A 92 6.40 2.25 5.66
N PHE A 93 5.55 2.01 4.66
CA PHE A 93 5.51 0.74 3.94
C PHE A 93 6.89 0.33 3.40
N ALA A 94 7.60 1.24 2.74
CA ALA A 94 8.93 0.98 2.19
C ALA A 94 9.96 0.63 3.28
N SER A 95 10.04 1.46 4.32
CA SER A 95 10.97 1.24 5.43
C SER A 95 10.64 -0.05 6.17
N SER A 96 9.35 -0.35 6.44
CA SER A 96 8.96 -1.61 7.09
C SER A 96 9.33 -2.85 6.30
N MET A 97 9.19 -2.85 4.96
CA MET A 97 9.66 -3.97 4.14
C MET A 97 11.17 -4.16 4.26
N LEU A 98 11.94 -3.07 4.18
CA LEU A 98 13.39 -3.13 4.32
C LEU A 98 13.79 -3.62 5.72
N ASP A 99 13.19 -3.09 6.78
CA ASP A 99 13.46 -3.47 8.17
C ASP A 99 13.16 -4.95 8.44
N ASN A 100 12.15 -5.51 7.77
CA ASN A 100 11.83 -6.94 7.78
C ASN A 100 12.85 -7.81 7.01
N GLY A 101 13.82 -7.19 6.33
CA GLY A 101 14.90 -7.88 5.65
C GLY A 101 14.70 -8.07 4.15
N GLU A 102 13.64 -7.50 3.57
CA GLU A 102 13.42 -7.55 2.12
C GLU A 102 14.55 -6.84 1.37
N ASP A 103 14.85 -7.33 0.17
CA ASP A 103 15.83 -6.72 -0.70
C ASP A 103 15.28 -5.45 -1.37
N ILE A 104 16.18 -4.55 -1.73
CA ILE A 104 15.80 -3.22 -2.24
C ILE A 104 15.11 -3.29 -3.61
N VAL A 105 15.35 -4.33 -4.41
CA VAL A 105 14.71 -4.50 -5.72
C VAL A 105 13.24 -4.87 -5.52
N THR A 106 12.97 -5.82 -4.62
CA THR A 106 11.60 -6.19 -4.22
C THR A 106 10.82 -4.98 -3.69
N VAL A 107 11.44 -4.18 -2.82
CA VAL A 107 10.79 -2.96 -2.30
C VAL A 107 10.57 -1.93 -3.40
N LYS A 108 11.52 -1.73 -4.33
CA LYS A 108 11.38 -0.83 -5.48
C LYS A 108 10.20 -1.24 -6.36
N ASP A 109 10.05 -2.54 -6.63
CA ASP A 109 8.96 -3.08 -7.44
C ASP A 109 7.61 -2.96 -6.73
N ALA A 110 7.54 -3.29 -5.43
CA ALA A 110 6.35 -3.13 -4.61
C ALA A 110 5.88 -1.67 -4.53
N MET A 111 6.82 -0.72 -4.44
CA MET A 111 6.53 0.70 -4.54
C MET A 111 6.13 1.09 -5.97
N GLY A 112 6.68 0.46 -7.01
CA GLY A 112 6.53 0.87 -8.40
C GLY A 112 7.41 2.07 -8.76
N HIS A 113 8.61 2.16 -8.17
CA HIS A 113 9.60 3.15 -8.56
C HIS A 113 10.36 2.69 -9.80
N SER A 114 10.65 3.63 -10.71
CA SER A 114 11.45 3.33 -11.91
C SER A 114 12.94 3.19 -11.61
N SER A 115 13.41 3.71 -10.47
CA SER A 115 14.82 3.71 -10.08
C SER A 115 15.01 3.24 -8.64
N ILE A 116 16.02 2.39 -8.44
CA ILE A 116 16.48 1.93 -7.13
C ILE A 116 16.89 3.13 -6.26
N ALA A 117 17.50 4.17 -6.85
CA ALA A 117 17.94 5.36 -6.12
C ALA A 117 16.79 6.09 -5.40
N THR A 118 15.57 6.02 -5.94
CA THR A 118 14.38 6.57 -5.26
C THR A 118 14.04 5.76 -4.00
N THR A 119 14.16 4.44 -4.07
CA THR A 119 13.88 3.53 -2.94
C THR A 119 14.99 3.55 -1.88
N GLN A 120 16.25 3.77 -2.27
CA GLN A 120 17.39 3.87 -1.33
C GLN A 120 17.19 4.92 -0.25
N LYS A 121 16.43 5.98 -0.52
CA LYS A 121 16.09 7.03 0.47
C LYS A 121 15.32 6.51 1.69
N TYR A 122 14.76 5.29 1.61
CA TYR A 122 14.01 4.65 2.69
C TYR A 122 14.80 3.59 3.46
N ASP A 123 15.99 3.20 2.98
CA ASP A 123 16.83 2.22 3.66
C ASP A 123 17.62 2.88 4.79
N ARG A 124 17.17 2.66 6.02
CA ARG A 124 17.79 3.23 7.23
C ARG A 124 18.59 2.19 8.02
N ARG A 125 18.76 0.98 7.48
CA ARG A 125 19.39 -0.14 8.19
C ARG A 125 20.89 0.03 8.39
N GLY A 126 21.54 0.88 7.59
CA GLY A 126 22.97 1.16 7.69
C GLY A 126 23.83 -0.11 7.73
N ASP A 127 24.77 -0.15 8.68
CA ASP A 127 25.69 -1.26 8.90
C ASP A 127 25.03 -2.48 9.56
N GLU A 128 23.89 -2.31 10.24
CA GLU A 128 23.17 -3.42 10.87
C GLU A 128 22.75 -4.48 9.83
N ARG A 129 22.47 -4.06 8.58
CA ARG A 129 22.19 -5.02 7.51
C ARG A 129 23.40 -5.90 7.21
N LEU A 130 24.61 -5.35 7.25
CA LEU A 130 25.86 -6.08 6.96
C LEU A 130 26.17 -7.04 8.10
N LYS A 131 26.01 -6.61 9.36
CA LYS A 131 26.15 -7.48 10.53
C LYS A 131 25.20 -8.66 10.47
N ARG A 132 23.91 -8.43 10.22
CA ARG A 132 22.90 -9.50 10.07
C ARG A 132 23.22 -10.44 8.91
N ALA A 133 23.66 -9.90 7.76
CA ALA A 133 24.03 -10.71 6.61
C ALA A 133 25.23 -11.62 6.93
N SER A 134 26.24 -11.09 7.62
CA SER A 134 27.41 -11.84 8.08
C SER A 134 27.03 -12.97 9.04
N GLN A 135 26.18 -12.69 10.03
CA GLN A 135 25.73 -13.67 11.03
C GLN A 135 24.91 -14.83 10.42
N ARG A 136 24.24 -14.62 9.28
CA ARG A 136 23.51 -15.69 8.58
C ARG A 136 24.43 -16.67 7.85
N LEU A 137 25.70 -16.31 7.67
CA LEU A 137 26.71 -17.19 7.11
C LEU A 137 27.34 -18.07 8.20
N ASP A 138 26.76 -18.22 9.39
CA ASP A 138 27.23 -19.21 10.38
C ASP A 138 27.21 -20.60 9.73
N ILE A 139 28.37 -21.00 9.22
CA ILE A 139 28.65 -22.34 8.76
C ILE A 139 28.88 -23.12 10.05
N ALA A 140 27.86 -23.85 10.50
CA ALA A 140 28.07 -24.83 11.56
C ALA A 140 29.10 -25.85 11.06
N ASP A 141 30.11 -26.13 11.90
CA ASP A 141 31.12 -27.18 11.68
C ASP A 141 30.48 -28.57 11.49
#